data_AF-A0A522CSN9-F1
#
_entry.id   AF-A0A522CSN9-F1
#
_cell.length_a   1.000
_cell.length_b   1.000
_cell.length_c   1.000
_cell.angle_alpha   90.00
_cell.angle_beta   90.00
_cell.angle_gamma   90.00
#
_symmetry.space_group_name_H-M   'P 1'
#
loop_
_entity.id
_entity.type
_entity.pdbx_description
1 polymer ?
#
loop_
_entity_poly.entity_id
_entity_poly.type
_entity_poly.pdbx_seq_one_letter_code
_entity_poly.pdbx_strand_id
1 'polypeptide(L)' 'MQGRDDRIYEEAAALWRELYDEPPPAVADGKVILDLIFDSQSPTDYDRLATPHLRRTNITFPKY' A
#
# COMPACT_ATOMS: atom_id res chain seq x y z
N MET A 1 -17.13 -12.14 19.00
CA MET A 1 -16.96 -10.95 18.13
C MET A 1 -15.55 -11.04 17.58
N GLN A 2 -15.38 -11.15 16.27
CA GLN A 2 -14.05 -11.18 15.66
C GLN A 2 -13.41 -9.80 15.82
N GLY A 3 -12.19 -9.77 16.35
CA GLY A 3 -11.51 -8.52 16.69
C GLY A 3 -11.16 -7.72 15.44
N ARG A 4 -10.87 -6.42 15.61
CA ARG A 4 -10.34 -5.60 14.51
C ARG A 4 -9.08 -6.22 13.91
N ASP A 5 -8.22 -6.79 14.75
CA ASP A 5 -6.94 -7.36 14.32
C ASP A 5 -7.12 -8.65 13.52
N ASP A 6 -8.11 -9.47 13.87
CA ASP A 6 -8.46 -10.68 13.11
C ASP A 6 -8.92 -10.31 11.68
N ARG A 7 -9.72 -9.24 11.53
CA ARG A 7 -10.17 -8.76 10.21
C ARG A 7 -9.01 -8.24 9.38
N ILE A 8 -8.09 -7.48 9.99
CA ILE A 8 -6.89 -6.98 9.32
C ILE A 8 -6.03 -8.14 8.83
N TYR A 9 -5.88 -9.19 9.66
CA TYR A 9 -5.15 -10.39 9.27
C TYR A 9 -5.81 -11.10 8.07
N GLU A 10 -7.12 -11.30 8.09
CA GLU A 10 -7.85 -11.94 6.99
C GLU A 10 -7.69 -11.18 5.66
N GLU A 11 -7.83 -9.85 5.70
CA GLU A 11 -7.67 -8.99 4.52
C GLU A 11 -6.22 -9.00 4.00
N ALA A 12 -5.23 -8.86 4.90
CA ALA A 12 -3.83 -8.90 4.52
C ALA A 12 -3.43 -10.28 3.96
N ALA A 13 -3.94 -11.36 4.53
CA ALA A 13 -3.72 -12.72 4.06
C ALA A 13 -4.37 -12.97 2.67
N ALA A 14 -5.56 -12.43 2.44
CA ALA A 14 -6.21 -12.50 1.13
C ALA A 14 -5.39 -11.73 0.08
N LEU A 15 -4.94 -10.52 0.41
CA LEU A 15 -4.10 -9.70 -0.46
C LEU A 15 -2.77 -10.38 -0.81
N TRP A 16 -2.11 -11.00 0.17
CA TRP A 16 -0.87 -11.74 -0.06
C TRP A 16 -1.05 -12.85 -1.10
N ARG A 17 -2.13 -13.65 -0.97
CA ARG A 17 -2.41 -14.74 -1.92
C ARG A 17 -2.65 -14.22 -3.32
N GLU A 18 -3.33 -13.08 -3.46
CA GLU A 18 -3.58 -12.47 -4.76
C GLU A 18 -2.30 -11.98 -5.44
N LEU A 19 -1.35 -11.46 -4.66
CA LEU A 19 -0.09 -10.90 -5.18
C LEU A 19 0.99 -11.95 -5.48
N TYR A 20 1.09 -12.99 -4.64
CA TYR A 20 2.21 -13.94 -4.70
C TYR A 20 1.79 -15.38 -5.02
N ASP A 21 0.49 -15.71 -5.05
CA ASP A 21 -0.04 -17.07 -5.21
C ASP A 21 0.49 -18.09 -4.17
N GLU A 22 0.95 -17.57 -3.04
CA GLU A 22 1.57 -18.34 -1.95
C GLU A 22 0.80 -18.11 -0.64
N PRO A 23 0.90 -19.02 0.35
CA PRO A 23 0.38 -18.76 1.67
C PRO A 23 1.15 -17.61 2.36
N PRO A 24 0.48 -16.74 3.14
CA PRO A 24 1.17 -15.71 3.91
C PRO A 24 2.09 -16.32 4.98
N PRO A 25 3.14 -15.61 5.42
CA PRO A 25 4.07 -16.11 6.42
C PRO A 25 3.36 -16.49 7.74
N ALA A 26 3.53 -17.72 8.21
CA ALA A 26 2.73 -18.32 9.28
C ALA A 26 2.86 -17.63 10.67
N VAL A 27 3.90 -16.83 10.89
CA VAL A 27 4.17 -16.11 12.15
C VAL A 27 3.95 -14.60 12.03
N ALA A 28 3.53 -14.10 10.86
CA ALA A 28 3.28 -12.69 10.66
C ALA A 28 1.84 -12.33 11.06
N ASP A 29 1.69 -11.26 11.84
CA ASP A 29 0.38 -10.63 12.04
C ASP A 29 -0.04 -9.84 10.78
N GLY A 30 -1.29 -9.39 10.74
CA GLY A 30 -1.81 -8.68 9.57
C GLY A 30 -1.03 -7.40 9.23
N LYS A 31 -0.43 -6.72 10.21
CA LYS A 31 0.38 -5.52 9.95
C LYS A 31 1.71 -5.89 9.32
N VAL A 32 2.38 -6.90 9.85
CA VAL A 32 3.65 -7.40 9.32
C VAL A 32 3.48 -7.90 7.88
N ILE A 33 2.37 -8.58 7.57
CA ILE A 33 2.05 -8.99 6.19
C ILE A 33 1.97 -7.76 5.27
N LEU A 34 1.27 -6.70 5.69
CA LEU A 34 1.17 -5.47 4.91
C LEU A 34 2.53 -4.79 4.74
N ASP A 35 3.33 -4.69 5.80
CA ASP A 35 4.66 -4.09 5.74
C ASP A 35 5.57 -4.83 4.74
N LEU A 36 5.53 -6.17 4.73
CA LEU A 36 6.25 -7.00 3.75
C LEU A 36 5.77 -6.76 2.31
N ILE A 37 4.46 -6.63 2.12
CA ILE A 37 3.88 -6.29 0.80
C ILE A 37 4.45 -4.96 0.35
N PHE A 38 4.39 -3.92 1.19
CA PHE A 38 4.86 -2.58 0.84
C PHE A 38 6.38 -2.53 0.59
N ASP A 39 7.17 -3.24 1.38
CA ASP A 39 8.64 -3.29 1.21
C ASP A 39 9.04 -4.00 -0.09
N SER A 40 8.26 -4.98 -0.54
CA SER A 40 8.49 -5.66 -1.82
C SER A 40 8.15 -4.80 -3.04
N GLN A 41 7.29 -3.79 -2.88
CA GLN A 41 6.98 -2.87 -3.97
C GLN A 41 8.17 -1.94 -4.14
N SER A 42 8.71 -1.88 -5.35
CA SER A 42 9.62 -0.79 -5.69
C SER A 42 8.92 0.54 -5.37
N PRO A 43 9.59 1.52 -4.73
CA PRO A 43 9.00 2.82 -4.57
C PRO A 43 8.53 3.27 -5.93
N THR A 44 7.21 3.42 -6.10
CA THR A 44 6.65 3.95 -7.33
C THR A 44 7.36 5.28 -7.52
N ASP A 45 8.21 5.37 -8.56
CA ASP A 45 8.77 6.63 -8.97
C ASP A 45 7.59 7.57 -9.02
N TYR A 46 7.64 8.63 -8.23
CA TYR A 46 6.56 9.61 -8.17
C TYR A 46 6.59 10.32 -9.51
N ASP A 47 6.05 9.65 -10.53
CA ASP A 47 5.99 10.10 -11.89
C ASP A 47 4.93 11.17 -11.84
N ARG A 48 5.39 12.40 -11.57
CA ARG A 48 4.54 13.57 -11.58
C ARG A 48 3.86 13.51 -12.93
N LEU A 49 2.57 13.16 -12.92
CA LEU A 49 1.75 13.07 -14.12
C LEU A 49 2.10 14.30 -14.95
N ALA A 50 2.84 14.09 -16.04
CA ALA A 50 3.26 15.14 -16.94
C ALA A 50 2.05 15.49 -17.80
N THR A 51 0.93 15.81 -17.16
CA THR A 51 -0.25 16.29 -17.84
C THR A 51 0.08 17.70 -18.30
N PRO A 52 -0.15 18.05 -19.56
CA PRO A 52 0.05 19.41 -20.06
C PRO A 52 -0.68 20.48 -19.24
N HIS A 53 -1.70 20.07 -18.47
CA HIS A 53 -2.52 20.89 -17.58
C HIS A 53 -1.92 21.10 -16.17
N LEU A 54 -1.02 20.24 -15.72
CA LEU A 54 -0.35 20.28 -14.40
C LEU A 54 1.01 21.01 -14.47
N ARG A 55 1.07 22.13 -15.19
CA ARG A 55 2.27 22.99 -15.15
C ARG A 55 2.47 23.52 -13.73
N ARG A 56 3.72 23.63 -13.27
CA ARG A 56 4.07 24.14 -11.93
C ARG A 56 3.44 25.51 -11.61
N THR A 57 3.22 26.34 -12.63
CA THR A 57 2.52 27.64 -12.53
C THR A 57 1.03 27.54 -12.19
N ASN A 58 0.40 26.38 -12.41
CA ASN A 58 -1.00 26.11 -12.11
C ASN A 58 -1.20 25.48 -10.72
N ILE A 59 -0.12 25.28 -9.97
CA ILE A 59 -0.18 24.75 -8.60
C ILE A 59 -0.18 25.94 -7.64
N THR A 60 -1.33 26.21 -7.02
CA THR A 60 -1.43 27.20 -5.94
C THR A 60 -0.97 26.55 -4.64
N PHE A 61 0.16 27.00 -4.09
CA PHE A 61 0.61 26.60 -2.76
C PHE A 61 -0.08 27.46 -1.69
N PRO A 62 -0.32 26.92 -0.48
CA PRO A 62 -0.79 27.71 0.66
C PRO A 62 0.16 28.87 0.93
N LYS A 63 -0.40 30.06 1.18
CA LYS A 63 0.38 31.21 1.65
C LYS A 63 0.55 31.06 3.16
N TYR A 64 1.81 31.11 3.61
CA TYR A 64 2.17 31.23 5.02
C TYR A 64 1.63 32.54 5.61
#